data_AF-A0A6A6J0L7-F1
#
_entry.id   AF-A0A6A6J0L7-F1
#
_cell.length_a   1.000
_cell.length_b   1.000
_cell.length_c   1.000
_cell.angle_alpha   90.00
_cell.angle_beta   90.00
_cell.angle_gamma   90.00
#
_symmetry.space_group_name_H-M   'P 1'
#
loop_
_entity.id
_entity.type
_entity.pdbx_description
1 polymer ?
#
loop_
_entity_poly.entity_id
_entity_poly.type
_entity_poly.pdbx_seq_one_letter_code
_entity_poly.pdbx_strand_id
1 'polypeptide(L)'
;MATEITADGAAARKHSVLDSSFPVVLPHDESLFLPEADFQTFVKKLVDAARNPHLRELEDEIGAIDKTAAENSTGLKRRASVDADDNRPTKAPFVAGPDEDVAHFQTVDDLAAQNKSLTENTDVTHISSQDPLIDLFYDLGNRTASYKLEALLENAWKEDALVTVKIIFNARSIHIGKSNRVAAYKAFGWLAENHPLTLLTNLRWLVRPVVADEALLPDRKDDKKKDMGIETHAASGEGKAKDEDEDFEMIEADETAPKDPAKAYDVRYGLSHGYWKDLLNLVVFAANDQLKFDGDPSSLLTQEQDKSKTAKKDRVWSKQEARVLRQKKNKERHERVIDKLRNDGFYRALHGTVARLFADQLKEDSALLKSEKEPDLTKLSLAAKWAPTFGEFHDKHTFILSSIAEILFPTPAEVCPDASNRELYLRHAREAFRKNYASPLRKALSVVERDITTENFADIEYERVPSLAMKRYTPLFMRKDSEHFSDYANQAVKGSAKIPGATPETKAKKIDPLALLNKAVSHKAYDMLEVVD
;
A
#
# COMPACT_ATOMS: atom_id res chain seq x y z
N MET A 1 41.54 -41.19 -41.29
CA MET A 1 41.41 -39.76 -40.96
C MET A 1 40.17 -39.59 -40.10
N ALA A 2 40.35 -39.69 -38.79
CA ALA A 2 39.30 -39.40 -37.81
C ALA A 2 39.42 -37.91 -37.46
N THR A 3 38.42 -37.14 -37.83
CA THR A 3 38.28 -35.74 -37.41
C THR A 3 37.70 -35.72 -36.00
N GLU A 4 38.52 -35.29 -35.05
CA GLU A 4 38.15 -34.96 -33.69
C GLU A 4 37.01 -33.93 -33.68
N ILE A 5 35.87 -34.34 -33.15
CA ILE A 5 34.84 -33.40 -32.68
C ILE A 5 35.32 -32.97 -31.30
N THR A 6 35.89 -31.77 -31.23
CA THR A 6 36.24 -31.13 -29.96
C THR A 6 34.96 -30.94 -29.15
N ALA A 7 34.90 -31.64 -28.02
CA ALA A 7 33.90 -31.44 -26.99
C ALA A 7 34.13 -30.07 -26.35
N ASP A 8 33.52 -29.04 -26.93
CA ASP A 8 33.49 -27.72 -26.33
C ASP A 8 32.63 -27.82 -25.06
N GLY A 9 33.29 -27.73 -23.91
CA GLY A 9 32.67 -27.85 -22.60
C GLY A 9 31.59 -26.79 -22.43
N ALA A 10 30.33 -27.20 -22.53
CA ALA A 10 29.19 -26.39 -22.15
C ALA A 10 29.20 -26.20 -20.63
N ALA A 11 30.09 -25.32 -20.13
CA ALA A 11 29.97 -24.76 -18.80
C ALA A 11 28.55 -24.20 -18.67
N ALA A 12 27.79 -24.73 -17.70
CA ALA A 12 26.43 -24.30 -17.44
C ALA A 12 26.40 -22.77 -17.40
N ARG A 13 25.70 -22.15 -18.37
CA ARG A 13 25.57 -20.69 -18.46
C ARG A 13 25.01 -20.21 -17.12
N LYS A 14 25.87 -19.60 -16.30
CA LYS A 14 25.45 -18.99 -15.04
C LYS A 14 24.57 -17.81 -15.42
N HIS A 15 23.26 -17.92 -15.20
CA HIS A 15 22.35 -16.80 -15.38
C HIS A 15 22.60 -15.76 -14.27
N SER A 16 23.62 -14.94 -14.46
CA SER A 16 23.99 -13.86 -13.54
C SER A 16 23.37 -12.53 -13.96
N VAL A 17 23.15 -11.64 -13.00
CA VAL A 17 22.81 -10.23 -13.25
C VAL A 17 23.85 -9.57 -14.17
N LEU A 18 25.12 -9.98 -14.03
CA LEU A 18 26.25 -9.43 -14.77
C LEU A 18 26.15 -9.72 -16.28
N ASP A 19 25.63 -10.88 -16.66
CA ASP A 19 25.57 -11.34 -18.07
C ASP A 19 24.23 -11.04 -18.76
N SER A 20 23.32 -10.38 -18.06
CA SER A 20 21.96 -10.13 -18.53
C SER A 20 21.86 -8.91 -19.45
N SER A 21 21.10 -9.01 -20.54
CA SER A 21 20.78 -7.88 -21.42
C SER A 21 19.67 -6.96 -20.87
N PHE A 22 19.22 -7.18 -19.63
CA PHE A 22 18.22 -6.32 -18.99
C PHE A 22 18.88 -5.01 -18.54
N PRO A 23 18.28 -3.83 -18.84
CA PRO A 23 18.88 -2.56 -18.48
C PRO A 23 18.82 -2.32 -16.97
N VAL A 24 19.88 -1.71 -16.42
CA VAL A 24 19.98 -1.40 -14.98
C VAL A 24 20.28 0.06 -14.70
N VAL A 25 20.64 0.85 -15.71
CA VAL A 25 21.16 2.21 -15.50
C VAL A 25 20.04 3.17 -15.11
N LEU A 26 20.13 3.77 -13.93
CA LEU A 26 19.31 4.93 -13.57
C LEU A 26 20.21 6.18 -13.45
N PRO A 27 19.66 7.39 -13.64
CA PRO A 27 20.39 8.63 -13.36
C PRO A 27 20.94 8.59 -11.93
N HIS A 28 22.13 9.15 -11.73
CA HIS A 28 22.64 9.33 -10.37
C HIS A 28 21.78 10.38 -9.66
N ASP A 29 21.42 10.10 -8.40
CA ASP A 29 20.55 10.96 -7.60
C ASP A 29 21.11 11.07 -6.19
N GLU A 30 21.70 12.23 -5.89
CA GLU A 30 22.30 12.52 -4.58
C GLU A 30 21.26 12.51 -3.44
N SER A 31 19.98 12.76 -3.76
CA SER A 31 18.91 12.77 -2.75
C SER A 31 18.73 11.43 -2.05
N LEU A 32 19.15 10.33 -2.68
CA LEU A 32 19.09 8.99 -2.10
C LEU A 32 19.96 8.84 -0.85
N PHE A 33 20.96 9.71 -0.67
CA PHE A 33 21.93 9.64 0.43
C PHE A 33 21.76 10.75 1.47
N LEU A 34 20.79 11.65 1.28
CA LEU A 34 20.54 12.73 2.22
C LEU A 34 20.07 12.18 3.59
N PRO A 35 20.44 12.82 4.71
CA PRO A 35 19.78 12.58 5.99
C PRO A 35 18.26 12.72 5.87
N GLU A 36 17.50 12.04 6.73
CA GLU A 36 16.04 11.98 6.61
C GLU A 36 15.38 13.38 6.61
N ALA A 37 15.81 14.29 7.47
CA ALA A 37 15.27 15.65 7.52
C ALA A 37 15.52 16.43 6.22
N ASP A 38 16.73 16.32 5.66
CA ASP A 38 17.11 16.97 4.40
C ASP A 38 16.38 16.35 3.22
N PHE A 39 16.16 15.04 3.26
CA PHE A 39 15.37 14.33 2.25
C PHE A 39 13.91 14.77 2.24
N GLN A 40 13.27 14.91 3.41
CA GLN A 40 11.90 15.40 3.48
C GLN A 40 11.79 16.84 2.97
N THR A 41 12.78 17.69 3.28
CA THR A 41 12.86 19.05 2.74
C THR A 41 13.03 19.06 1.21
N PHE A 42 13.86 18.15 0.68
CA PHE A 42 14.04 17.97 -0.75
C PHE A 42 12.74 17.50 -1.43
N VAL A 43 12.04 16.52 -0.86
CA VAL A 43 10.75 16.03 -1.36
C VAL A 43 9.73 17.18 -1.42
N LYS A 44 9.64 17.98 -0.36
CA LYS A 44 8.74 19.14 -0.31
C LYS A 44 9.01 20.11 -1.47
N LYS A 45 10.25 20.59 -1.59
CA LYS A 45 10.65 21.50 -2.68
C LYS A 45 10.32 20.94 -4.06
N LEU A 46 10.54 19.64 -4.24
CA LEU A 46 10.42 18.99 -5.52
C LEU A 46 8.95 18.79 -5.95
N VAL A 47 8.07 18.55 -5.00
CA VAL A 47 6.61 18.51 -5.23
C VAL A 47 6.05 19.91 -5.41
N ASP A 48 6.48 20.90 -4.62
CA ASP A 48 6.07 22.31 -4.75
C ASP A 48 6.42 22.87 -6.14
N ALA A 49 7.63 22.56 -6.63
CA ALA A 49 8.07 22.94 -7.97
C ALA A 49 7.28 22.26 -9.10
N ALA A 50 6.73 21.06 -8.85
CA ALA A 50 5.87 20.36 -9.81
C ALA A 50 4.45 20.96 -9.85
N ARG A 51 3.93 21.46 -8.72
CA ARG A 51 2.61 22.11 -8.64
C ARG A 51 2.64 23.53 -9.22
N ASN A 52 3.75 24.25 -9.06
CA ASN A 52 3.91 25.63 -9.50
C ASN A 52 5.07 25.78 -10.49
N PRO A 53 4.91 25.38 -11.77
CA PRO A 53 5.98 25.49 -12.76
C PRO A 53 6.48 26.94 -12.95
N HIS A 54 5.62 27.95 -12.73
CA HIS A 54 6.00 29.37 -12.78
C HIS A 54 6.93 29.83 -11.64
N LEU A 55 6.94 29.15 -10.49
CA LEU A 55 7.87 29.47 -9.39
C LEU A 55 9.32 29.17 -9.76
N ARG A 56 9.52 28.18 -10.65
CA ARG A 56 10.84 27.79 -11.18
C ARG A 56 11.42 28.88 -12.09
N GLU A 57 10.58 29.47 -12.93
CA GLU A 57 10.95 30.62 -13.77
C GLU A 57 11.29 31.85 -12.90
N LEU A 58 10.54 32.08 -11.83
CA LEU A 58 10.81 33.15 -10.86
C LEU A 58 12.09 32.92 -10.05
N GLU A 59 12.42 31.70 -9.63
CA GLU A 59 13.67 31.41 -8.90
C GLU A 59 14.92 31.53 -9.81
N ASP A 60 14.82 31.13 -11.07
CA ASP A 60 15.86 31.33 -12.08
C ASP A 60 16.02 32.82 -12.45
N GLU A 61 14.92 33.59 -12.46
CA GLU A 61 14.95 35.05 -12.61
C GLU A 61 15.52 35.76 -11.37
N ILE A 62 15.18 35.33 -10.15
CA ILE A 62 15.69 35.92 -8.90
C ILE A 62 17.21 35.71 -8.78
N GLY A 63 17.75 34.58 -9.25
CA GLY A 63 19.20 34.35 -9.37
C GLY A 63 19.92 35.30 -10.34
N ALA A 64 19.19 35.90 -11.29
CA ALA A 64 19.72 36.87 -12.26
C ALA A 64 19.47 38.34 -11.85
N ILE A 65 18.61 38.59 -10.85
CA ILE A 65 18.16 39.94 -10.46
C ILE A 65 18.96 40.54 -9.28
N ASP A 66 19.91 39.79 -8.69
CA ASP A 66 20.80 40.27 -7.61
C ASP A 66 21.91 41.27 -8.08
N LYS A 67 21.65 42.02 -9.16
CA LYS A 67 22.56 43.06 -9.68
C LYS A 67 21.96 44.44 -9.98
N THR A 68 20.66 44.68 -9.78
CA THR A 68 20.13 46.03 -9.95
C THR A 68 18.98 46.31 -8.99
N ALA A 69 19.32 47.02 -7.91
CA ALA A 69 18.38 47.47 -6.89
C ALA A 69 17.42 48.56 -7.39
N ALA A 70 16.21 48.49 -6.83
CA ALA A 70 15.44 49.58 -6.22
C ALA A 70 14.75 50.66 -7.09
N GLU A 71 13.70 51.23 -6.48
CA GLU A 71 12.82 52.35 -6.89
C GLU A 71 11.64 51.93 -7.82
N ASN A 72 10.35 52.15 -7.56
CA ASN A 72 9.63 53.09 -6.69
C ASN A 72 8.22 52.58 -6.28
N SER A 73 7.75 53.08 -5.15
CA SER A 73 6.44 52.84 -4.51
C SER A 73 5.32 53.80 -4.95
N THR A 74 4.07 53.47 -4.54
CA THR A 74 2.80 54.27 -4.37
C THR A 74 1.69 53.89 -5.36
N GLY A 75 0.40 53.71 -5.03
CA GLY A 75 -0.39 53.75 -3.79
C GLY A 75 -1.91 53.70 -4.08
N LEU A 76 -2.74 53.37 -3.06
CA LEU A 76 -4.20 53.61 -2.88
C LEU A 76 -5.20 52.81 -3.77
N LYS A 77 -6.45 52.46 -3.39
CA LYS A 77 -7.27 52.39 -2.15
C LYS A 77 -8.59 51.64 -2.50
N ARG A 78 -9.23 51.02 -1.49
CA ARG A 78 -10.58 50.42 -1.47
C ARG A 78 -11.72 51.43 -1.78
N ARG A 79 -12.86 50.94 -2.29
CA ARG A 79 -14.22 51.46 -2.01
C ARG A 79 -15.33 50.41 -2.28
N ALA A 80 -16.40 50.51 -1.50
CA ALA A 80 -17.62 49.70 -1.51
C ALA A 80 -18.87 50.62 -1.66
N SER A 81 -19.99 50.08 -2.14
CA SER A 81 -21.41 50.52 -1.98
C SER A 81 -22.28 49.58 -2.85
N VAL A 82 -23.20 48.75 -2.31
CA VAL A 82 -24.61 49.00 -1.87
C VAL A 82 -25.48 49.70 -2.91
N ASP A 83 -26.53 49.00 -3.36
CA ASP A 83 -27.91 49.52 -3.50
C ASP A 83 -28.92 48.35 -3.55
N ALA A 84 -30.06 48.56 -2.89
CA ALA A 84 -31.22 47.69 -2.80
C ALA A 84 -32.39 48.33 -3.57
N ASP A 85 -33.33 47.54 -4.11
CA ASP A 85 -34.72 47.99 -4.21
C ASP A 85 -35.73 46.82 -4.24
N ASP A 86 -36.87 47.09 -3.62
CA ASP A 86 -38.02 46.26 -3.25
C ASP A 86 -39.01 46.10 -4.43
N ASN A 87 -39.70 44.96 -4.52
CA ASN A 87 -41.12 44.96 -4.94
C ASN A 87 -41.87 43.65 -4.67
N ARG A 88 -43.05 43.77 -4.04
CA ARG A 88 -44.14 42.78 -3.90
C ARG A 88 -45.46 43.58 -3.74
N PRO A 89 -46.68 43.00 -3.75
CA PRO A 89 -47.29 41.86 -4.49
C PRO A 89 -48.69 42.23 -5.11
N THR A 90 -49.31 41.36 -5.91
CA THR A 90 -50.76 41.46 -6.27
C THR A 90 -51.55 40.12 -6.30
N LYS A 91 -52.54 40.06 -5.39
CA LYS A 91 -53.84 39.34 -5.24
C LYS A 91 -54.29 38.17 -6.19
N ALA A 92 -54.51 36.98 -5.57
CA ALA A 92 -55.66 36.00 -5.50
C ALA A 92 -56.84 35.99 -6.54
N PRO A 93 -57.81 35.04 -6.52
CA PRO A 93 -57.89 33.60 -6.14
C PRO A 93 -58.63 32.72 -7.22
N PHE A 94 -58.52 31.38 -7.21
CA PHE A 94 -59.56 30.52 -7.82
C PHE A 94 -59.65 29.12 -7.15
N VAL A 95 -60.90 28.66 -7.04
CA VAL A 95 -61.41 27.48 -6.33
C VAL A 95 -61.07 26.20 -7.07
N ALA A 96 -60.62 25.15 -6.36
CA ALA A 96 -60.75 23.76 -6.78
C ALA A 96 -60.92 22.86 -5.55
N GLY A 97 -61.92 21.98 -5.59
CA GLY A 97 -62.38 21.13 -4.48
C GLY A 97 -61.45 19.95 -4.16
N PRO A 98 -61.76 19.19 -3.10
CA PRO A 98 -60.95 18.08 -2.64
C PRO A 98 -61.40 16.79 -3.33
N ASP A 99 -60.63 16.31 -4.31
CA ASP A 99 -60.86 15.01 -4.92
C ASP A 99 -59.62 14.10 -4.76
N GLU A 100 -59.91 12.97 -4.10
CA GLU A 100 -59.43 11.61 -4.36
C GLU A 100 -58.04 11.16 -3.89
N ASP A 101 -58.06 10.06 -3.14
CA ASP A 101 -56.94 9.20 -2.75
C ASP A 101 -56.25 8.61 -3.98
N VAL A 102 -55.42 9.41 -4.65
CA VAL A 102 -54.49 8.91 -5.65
C VAL A 102 -53.32 8.30 -4.88
N ALA A 103 -53.11 6.99 -5.03
CA ALA A 103 -51.86 6.36 -4.62
C ALA A 103 -50.70 7.15 -5.26
N HIS A 104 -50.01 7.96 -4.47
CA HIS A 104 -48.84 8.69 -4.92
C HIS A 104 -47.78 7.66 -5.33
N PHE A 105 -47.71 7.36 -6.63
CA PHE A 105 -46.52 6.75 -7.20
C PHE A 105 -45.39 7.75 -7.00
N GLN A 106 -44.60 7.56 -5.94
CA GLN A 106 -43.41 8.36 -5.70
C GLN A 106 -42.52 8.22 -6.92
N THR A 107 -42.34 9.32 -7.65
CA THR A 107 -41.43 9.33 -8.79
C THR A 107 -39.99 9.19 -8.29
N VAL A 108 -39.07 8.83 -9.18
CA VAL A 108 -37.65 8.77 -8.84
C VAL A 108 -37.15 10.15 -8.37
N ASP A 109 -37.72 11.23 -8.91
CA ASP A 109 -37.42 12.61 -8.50
C ASP A 109 -37.96 12.92 -7.10
N ASP A 110 -39.15 12.42 -6.74
CA ASP A 110 -39.71 12.57 -5.38
C ASP A 110 -38.91 11.78 -4.33
N LEU A 111 -38.44 10.58 -4.70
CA LEU A 111 -37.54 9.79 -3.88
C LEU A 111 -36.19 10.51 -3.72
N ALA A 112 -35.63 11.04 -4.82
CA ALA A 112 -34.38 11.78 -4.79
C ALA A 112 -34.45 13.06 -3.94
N ALA A 113 -35.58 13.79 -4.02
CA ALA A 113 -35.85 14.94 -3.16
C ALA A 113 -35.89 14.57 -1.66
N GLN A 114 -36.19 13.31 -1.34
CA GLN A 114 -36.16 12.76 0.02
C GLN A 114 -34.86 12.02 0.34
N ASN A 115 -33.81 12.18 -0.49
CA ASN A 115 -32.53 11.48 -0.34
C ASN A 115 -32.73 9.95 -0.35
N LYS A 116 -33.54 9.43 -1.28
CA LYS A 116 -33.82 8.00 -1.47
C LYS A 116 -33.66 7.59 -2.94
N SER A 117 -33.19 6.37 -3.18
CA SER A 117 -33.08 5.73 -4.50
C SER A 117 -33.45 4.26 -4.43
N LEU A 118 -33.85 3.70 -5.57
CA LEU A 118 -34.14 2.28 -5.69
C LEU A 118 -32.85 1.50 -5.98
N THR A 119 -32.63 0.41 -5.25
CA THR A 119 -31.55 -0.54 -5.51
C THR A 119 -31.82 -1.40 -6.73
N GLU A 120 -30.83 -2.17 -7.20
CA GLU A 120 -31.02 -3.17 -8.27
C GLU A 120 -32.13 -4.19 -7.96
N ASN A 121 -32.44 -4.38 -6.67
CA ASN A 121 -33.52 -5.24 -6.19
C ASN A 121 -34.85 -4.48 -5.97
N THR A 122 -34.98 -3.26 -6.50
CA THR A 122 -36.17 -2.39 -6.36
C THR A 122 -36.54 -2.00 -4.93
N ASP A 123 -35.63 -2.19 -3.97
CA ASP A 123 -35.83 -1.77 -2.58
C ASP A 123 -35.36 -0.32 -2.37
N VAL A 124 -36.01 0.41 -1.46
CA VAL A 124 -35.74 1.84 -1.21
C VAL A 124 -34.55 1.99 -0.26
N THR A 125 -33.55 2.76 -0.67
CA THR A 125 -32.34 3.04 0.11
C THR A 125 -32.04 4.53 0.10
N HIS A 126 -31.26 5.04 1.06
CA HIS A 126 -30.83 6.44 1.03
C HIS A 126 -29.78 6.69 -0.06
N ILE A 127 -29.84 7.84 -0.74
CA ILE A 127 -28.84 8.22 -1.76
C ILE A 127 -27.49 8.55 -1.10
N SER A 128 -27.56 9.22 0.04
CA SER A 128 -26.44 9.71 0.84
C SER A 128 -26.84 9.68 2.32
N SER A 129 -25.88 9.69 3.22
CA SER A 129 -26.07 9.89 4.66
C SER A 129 -26.21 11.36 5.06
N GLN A 130 -26.04 12.30 4.13
CA GLN A 130 -25.87 13.75 4.34
C GLN A 130 -24.55 14.15 5.03
N ASP A 131 -23.68 13.19 5.33
CA ASP A 131 -22.32 13.41 5.84
C ASP A 131 -21.31 12.89 4.80
N PRO A 132 -20.46 13.76 4.23
CA PRO A 132 -19.47 13.37 3.23
C PRO A 132 -18.50 12.28 3.68
N LEU A 133 -18.15 12.23 4.98
CA LEU A 133 -17.21 11.27 5.54
C LEU A 133 -17.86 9.89 5.66
N ILE A 134 -19.12 9.84 6.06
CA ILE A 134 -19.91 8.60 6.11
C ILE A 134 -20.10 8.07 4.68
N ASP A 135 -20.46 8.94 3.75
CA ASP A 135 -20.62 8.57 2.33
C ASP A 135 -19.32 7.98 1.77
N LEU A 136 -18.19 8.67 1.95
CA LEU A 136 -16.90 8.14 1.53
C LEU A 136 -16.60 6.80 2.22
N PHE A 137 -16.85 6.67 3.52
CA PHE A 137 -16.59 5.44 4.24
C PHE A 137 -17.36 4.28 3.60
N TYR A 138 -18.67 4.37 3.41
CA TYR A 138 -19.47 3.27 2.85
C TYR A 138 -19.24 3.06 1.35
N ASP A 139 -19.11 4.14 0.58
CA ASP A 139 -19.01 4.10 -0.87
C ASP A 139 -17.58 3.99 -1.38
N LEU A 140 -16.54 3.94 -0.54
CA LEU A 140 -15.17 3.60 -0.96
C LEU A 140 -15.03 2.08 -1.18
N GLY A 141 -15.66 1.59 -2.25
CA GLY A 141 -15.78 0.18 -2.62
C GLY A 141 -15.15 -0.17 -3.97
N ASN A 142 -15.12 -1.47 -4.29
CA ASN A 142 -14.62 -1.96 -5.59
C ASN A 142 -15.51 -1.56 -6.78
N ARG A 143 -16.80 -1.31 -6.52
CA ARG A 143 -17.81 -0.99 -7.54
C ARG A 143 -18.02 0.51 -7.73
N THR A 144 -17.29 1.33 -6.99
CA THR A 144 -17.43 2.77 -7.05
C THR A 144 -16.88 3.26 -8.37
N ALA A 145 -17.76 3.83 -9.18
CA ALA A 145 -17.38 4.41 -10.46
C ALA A 145 -16.41 5.57 -10.24
N SER A 146 -15.43 5.76 -11.14
CA SER A 146 -14.35 6.74 -10.96
C SER A 146 -14.87 8.17 -10.78
N TYR A 147 -15.92 8.56 -11.52
CA TYR A 147 -16.53 9.90 -11.40
C TYR A 147 -17.18 10.12 -10.02
N LYS A 148 -17.76 9.08 -9.42
CA LYS A 148 -18.37 9.17 -8.08
C LYS A 148 -17.27 9.22 -7.00
N LEU A 149 -16.19 8.46 -7.20
CA LEU A 149 -15.08 8.41 -6.26
C LEU A 149 -14.40 9.77 -6.07
N GLU A 150 -14.16 10.50 -7.16
CA GLU A 150 -13.56 11.85 -7.11
C GLU A 150 -14.40 12.81 -6.25
N ALA A 151 -15.71 12.89 -6.53
CA ALA A 151 -16.61 13.75 -5.75
C ALA A 151 -16.70 13.34 -4.27
N LEU A 152 -16.71 12.05 -3.96
CA LEU A 152 -16.71 11.56 -2.58
C LEU A 152 -15.44 11.98 -1.84
N LEU A 153 -14.28 11.82 -2.46
CA LEU A 153 -12.99 12.19 -1.86
C LEU A 153 -12.86 13.71 -1.69
N GLU A 154 -13.27 14.50 -2.69
CA GLU A 154 -13.25 15.96 -2.58
C GLU A 154 -14.17 16.49 -1.48
N ASN A 155 -15.39 15.96 -1.39
CA ASN A 155 -16.35 16.41 -0.37
C ASN A 155 -15.91 16.01 1.03
N ALA A 156 -15.42 14.77 1.20
CA ALA A 156 -14.86 14.31 2.47
C ALA A 156 -13.63 15.12 2.89
N TRP A 157 -12.73 15.43 1.95
CA TRP A 157 -11.53 16.21 2.23
C TRP A 157 -11.85 17.65 2.68
N LYS A 158 -12.87 18.27 2.08
CA LYS A 158 -13.35 19.61 2.48
C LYS A 158 -13.97 19.61 3.88
N GLU A 159 -14.59 18.51 4.29
CA GLU A 159 -15.17 18.35 5.63
C GLU A 159 -14.07 18.14 6.68
N ASP A 160 -13.27 17.08 6.50
CA ASP A 160 -12.12 16.77 7.36
C ASP A 160 -11.07 15.96 6.59
N ALA A 161 -9.96 16.63 6.27
CA ALA A 161 -8.85 16.03 5.54
C ALA A 161 -8.19 14.87 6.30
N LEU A 162 -8.05 14.98 7.62
CA LEU A 162 -7.39 13.94 8.42
C LEU A 162 -8.27 12.69 8.48
N VAL A 163 -9.57 12.84 8.76
CA VAL A 163 -10.51 11.72 8.76
C VAL A 163 -10.60 11.09 7.36
N THR A 164 -10.52 11.89 6.31
CA THR A 164 -10.43 11.38 4.92
C THR A 164 -9.22 10.48 4.73
N VAL A 165 -8.02 10.90 5.16
CA VAL A 165 -6.81 10.05 5.10
C VAL A 165 -6.98 8.78 5.94
N LYS A 166 -7.58 8.89 7.13
CA LYS A 166 -7.88 7.72 7.98
C LYS A 166 -8.84 6.74 7.29
N ILE A 167 -9.87 7.22 6.58
CA ILE A 167 -10.79 6.39 5.79
C ILE A 167 -10.04 5.69 4.65
N ILE A 168 -9.13 6.38 3.95
CA ILE A 168 -8.32 5.79 2.87
C ILE A 168 -7.43 4.66 3.41
N PHE A 169 -6.75 4.89 4.55
CA PHE A 169 -5.93 3.86 5.20
C PHE A 169 -6.80 2.72 5.77
N ASN A 170 -8.00 3.01 6.27
CA ASN A 170 -8.97 1.99 6.67
C ASN A 170 -9.40 1.11 5.49
N ALA A 171 -9.65 1.70 4.32
CA ALA A 171 -9.95 0.94 3.12
C ALA A 171 -8.81 -0.04 2.77
N ARG A 172 -7.55 0.36 2.96
CA ARG A 172 -6.41 -0.55 2.73
C ARG A 172 -6.21 -1.56 3.85
N SER A 173 -6.38 -1.17 5.10
CA SER A 173 -5.94 -1.93 6.29
C SER A 173 -6.46 -3.37 6.26
N ILE A 174 -5.52 -4.34 6.37
CA ILE A 174 -5.81 -5.78 6.27
C ILE A 174 -6.46 -6.31 7.54
N HIS A 175 -6.03 -5.80 8.69
CA HIS A 175 -6.34 -6.36 10.01
C HIS A 175 -7.52 -5.67 10.68
N ILE A 176 -7.60 -4.34 10.56
CA ILE A 176 -8.62 -3.51 11.24
C ILE A 176 -9.52 -2.73 10.28
N GLY A 177 -9.42 -3.00 8.97
CA GLY A 177 -10.15 -2.27 7.94
C GLY A 177 -10.75 -3.16 6.88
N LYS A 178 -11.06 -2.57 5.72
CA LYS A 178 -11.86 -3.24 4.67
C LYS A 178 -11.03 -4.16 3.77
N SER A 179 -9.70 -4.14 3.90
CA SER A 179 -8.76 -4.86 3.03
C SER A 179 -9.03 -4.68 1.52
N ASN A 180 -9.62 -3.55 1.13
CA ASN A 180 -10.00 -3.24 -0.23
C ASN A 180 -8.84 -2.55 -0.96
N ARG A 181 -7.95 -3.37 -1.48
CA ARG A 181 -6.72 -2.93 -2.15
C ARG A 181 -6.99 -2.05 -3.39
N VAL A 182 -7.98 -2.37 -4.22
CA VAL A 182 -8.21 -1.64 -5.48
C VAL A 182 -8.79 -0.25 -5.20
N ALA A 183 -9.79 -0.15 -4.32
CA ALA A 183 -10.34 1.13 -3.91
C ALA A 183 -9.27 2.00 -3.23
N ALA A 184 -8.46 1.42 -2.34
CA ALA A 184 -7.36 2.13 -1.71
C ALA A 184 -6.34 2.66 -2.72
N TYR A 185 -5.96 1.89 -3.76
CA TYR A 185 -5.05 2.38 -4.78
C TYR A 185 -5.60 3.54 -5.60
N LYS A 186 -6.90 3.53 -5.91
CA LYS A 186 -7.53 4.66 -6.58
C LYS A 186 -7.55 5.90 -5.68
N ALA A 187 -7.86 5.73 -4.40
CA ALA A 187 -7.82 6.83 -3.43
C ALA A 187 -6.38 7.36 -3.19
N PHE A 188 -5.37 6.48 -3.18
CA PHE A 188 -3.97 6.91 -3.18
C PHE A 188 -3.60 7.62 -4.50
N GLY A 189 -4.19 7.23 -5.63
CA GLY A 189 -4.06 7.96 -6.89
C GLY A 189 -4.63 9.37 -6.80
N TRP A 190 -5.82 9.53 -6.21
CA TRP A 190 -6.41 10.84 -5.96
C TRP A 190 -5.54 11.70 -5.03
N LEU A 191 -4.98 11.11 -3.96
CA LEU A 191 -4.01 11.81 -3.10
C LEU A 191 -2.73 12.19 -3.89
N ALA A 192 -2.25 11.34 -4.79
CA ALA A 192 -1.08 11.68 -5.62
C ALA A 192 -1.33 12.91 -6.51
N GLU A 193 -2.55 13.05 -7.02
CA GLU A 193 -2.95 14.16 -7.90
C GLU A 193 -3.24 15.45 -7.13
N ASN A 194 -3.86 15.36 -5.95
CA ASN A 194 -4.38 16.53 -5.21
C ASN A 194 -3.55 16.90 -3.97
N HIS A 195 -3.03 15.89 -3.26
CA HIS A 195 -2.34 16.01 -1.97
C HIS A 195 -1.06 15.14 -1.92
N PRO A 196 -0.10 15.38 -2.84
CA PRO A 196 1.08 14.52 -3.03
C PRO A 196 1.99 14.45 -1.80
N LEU A 197 2.15 15.52 -1.02
CA LEU A 197 2.99 15.49 0.18
C LEU A 197 2.36 14.65 1.28
N THR A 198 1.05 14.76 1.44
CA THR A 198 0.25 13.96 2.36
C THR A 198 0.36 12.48 2.00
N LEU A 199 0.29 12.11 0.71
CA LEU A 199 0.53 10.73 0.29
C LEU A 199 1.93 10.25 0.71
N LEU A 200 2.97 10.98 0.29
CA LEU A 200 4.38 10.57 0.48
C LEU A 200 4.75 10.44 1.95
N THR A 201 4.30 11.36 2.79
CA THR A 201 4.55 11.36 4.24
C THR A 201 4.02 10.09 4.90
N ASN A 202 2.82 9.68 4.49
CA ASN A 202 2.10 8.57 5.12
C ASN A 202 2.47 7.18 4.56
N LEU A 203 3.21 7.07 3.45
CA LEU A 203 3.56 5.77 2.84
C LEU A 203 4.25 4.81 3.81
N ARG A 204 5.07 5.33 4.73
CA ARG A 204 5.74 4.51 5.76
C ARG A 204 4.74 3.68 6.58
N TRP A 205 3.56 4.21 6.87
CA TRP A 205 2.56 3.57 7.72
C TRP A 205 1.87 2.37 7.06
N LEU A 206 2.05 2.16 5.75
CA LEU A 206 1.63 0.93 5.08
C LEU A 206 2.45 -0.29 5.50
N VAL A 207 3.69 -0.10 5.98
CA VAL A 207 4.64 -1.19 6.24
C VAL A 207 5.11 -1.29 7.69
N ARG A 208 4.90 -0.23 8.49
CA ARG A 208 5.27 -0.21 9.91
C ARG A 208 4.32 -1.07 10.75
N PRO A 209 4.82 -1.73 11.81
CA PRO A 209 4.04 -2.62 12.68
C PRO A 209 3.20 -1.83 13.69
N VAL A 210 2.23 -1.04 13.22
CA VAL A 210 1.44 -0.12 14.07
C VAL A 210 0.10 -0.67 14.54
N VAL A 211 -0.33 -1.81 14.00
CA VAL A 211 -1.57 -2.48 14.37
C VAL A 211 -1.26 -3.57 15.40
N ALA A 212 -1.87 -3.53 16.58
CA ALA A 212 -1.69 -4.59 17.57
C ALA A 212 -2.31 -5.90 17.09
N ASP A 213 -1.58 -7.02 17.24
CA ASP A 213 -2.15 -8.35 17.09
C ASP A 213 -2.63 -8.83 18.47
N GLU A 214 -3.94 -8.80 18.70
CA GLU A 214 -4.55 -9.21 19.96
C GLU A 214 -4.23 -10.68 20.32
N ALA A 215 -3.93 -11.53 19.33
CA ALA A 215 -3.59 -12.94 19.56
C ALA A 215 -2.14 -13.17 20.03
N LEU A 216 -1.27 -12.15 19.90
CA LEU A 216 0.14 -12.20 20.30
C LEU A 216 0.42 -11.39 21.58
N LEU A 217 -0.60 -10.73 22.13
CA LEU A 217 -0.52 -10.11 23.46
C LEU A 217 -0.49 -11.23 24.52
N PRO A 218 0.47 -11.23 25.46
CA PRO A 218 0.49 -12.23 26.52
C PRO A 218 -0.81 -12.13 27.34
N ASP A 219 -1.46 -13.27 27.57
CA ASP A 219 -2.64 -13.41 28.42
C ASP A 219 -2.39 -12.71 29.77
N ARG A 220 -3.04 -11.56 30.02
CA ARG A 220 -3.09 -10.89 31.33
C ARG A 220 -3.98 -11.68 32.31
N LYS A 221 -3.66 -12.95 32.57
CA LYS A 221 -4.36 -13.76 33.57
C LYS A 221 -3.67 -13.82 34.93
N ASP A 222 -2.44 -13.31 35.05
CA ASP A 222 -1.63 -13.50 36.25
C ASP A 222 -1.53 -12.28 37.20
N ASP A 223 -2.03 -11.10 36.81
CA ASP A 223 -1.90 -9.89 37.66
C ASP A 223 -3.06 -9.66 38.65
N LYS A 224 -4.14 -10.47 38.62
CA LYS A 224 -5.26 -10.36 39.58
C LYS A 224 -5.04 -11.07 40.93
N LYS A 225 -3.85 -11.64 41.18
CA LYS A 225 -3.58 -12.41 42.43
C LYS A 225 -2.62 -11.76 43.42
N LYS A 226 -2.22 -10.51 43.20
CA LYS A 226 -1.39 -9.74 44.12
C LYS A 226 -2.01 -8.40 44.49
N ASP A 227 -3.30 -8.38 44.78
CA ASP A 227 -3.78 -7.41 45.75
C ASP A 227 -5.02 -7.95 46.48
N MET A 228 -5.11 -7.60 47.76
CA MET A 228 -6.16 -7.99 48.71
C MET A 228 -6.06 -9.40 49.29
N GLY A 229 -5.19 -9.54 50.30
CA GLY A 229 -5.46 -10.49 51.38
C GLY A 229 -6.72 -10.06 52.12
N ILE A 230 -7.71 -10.95 52.22
CA ILE A 230 -8.68 -11.12 53.32
C ILE A 230 -9.41 -12.45 53.06
N GLU A 231 -9.33 -13.35 54.05
CA GLU A 231 -10.14 -14.56 54.16
C GLU A 231 -11.62 -14.20 54.26
N THR A 232 -12.54 -14.98 53.67
CA THR A 232 -13.83 -15.35 54.28
C THR A 232 -14.59 -16.39 53.46
N HIS A 233 -15.46 -17.10 54.16
CA HIS A 233 -16.16 -18.33 53.83
C HIS A 233 -17.33 -18.21 52.82
N ALA A 234 -17.73 -19.38 52.34
CA ALA A 234 -18.90 -19.73 51.53
C ALA A 234 -20.24 -19.06 51.92
N ALA A 235 -21.07 -18.73 50.92
CA ALA A 235 -22.46 -19.22 50.77
C ALA A 235 -23.21 -18.55 49.58
N SER A 236 -23.93 -19.39 48.83
CA SER A 236 -25.19 -19.22 48.08
C SER A 236 -25.79 -17.83 47.76
N GLY A 237 -26.36 -17.70 46.55
CA GLY A 237 -27.61 -16.96 46.33
C GLY A 237 -27.71 -16.09 45.07
N GLU A 238 -28.49 -16.57 44.10
CA GLU A 238 -29.38 -15.87 43.15
C GLU A 238 -29.06 -14.45 42.62
N GLY A 239 -28.97 -14.38 41.29
CA GLY A 239 -29.73 -13.47 40.42
C GLY A 239 -29.63 -11.96 40.63
N LYS A 240 -28.89 -11.26 39.74
CA LYS A 240 -29.27 -9.94 39.24
C LYS A 240 -28.48 -9.54 38.00
N ALA A 241 -29.19 -8.94 37.05
CA ALA A 241 -28.68 -8.32 35.83
C ALA A 241 -27.55 -7.33 36.12
N LYS A 242 -26.55 -7.30 35.23
CA LYS A 242 -25.57 -6.22 35.13
C LYS A 242 -25.37 -5.90 33.64
N ASP A 243 -25.45 -4.62 33.37
CA ASP A 243 -25.21 -3.96 32.10
C ASP A 243 -23.86 -4.38 31.49
N GLU A 244 -23.87 -4.71 30.20
CA GLU A 244 -22.69 -4.99 29.38
C GLU A 244 -22.28 -3.69 28.67
N ASP A 245 -21.83 -2.71 29.44
CA ASP A 245 -21.03 -1.60 28.92
C ASP A 245 -19.73 -1.59 29.74
N GLU A 246 -18.61 -1.40 29.04
CA GLU A 246 -17.22 -1.31 29.55
C GLU A 246 -16.43 -2.63 29.63
N ASP A 247 -15.90 -3.07 28.49
CA ASP A 247 -14.65 -3.85 28.43
C ASP A 247 -13.80 -3.36 27.24
N PHE A 248 -13.24 -2.16 27.38
CA PHE A 248 -12.07 -1.72 26.60
C PHE A 248 -11.02 -1.23 27.60
N GLU A 249 -10.18 -2.16 28.02
CA GLU A 249 -9.13 -1.96 28.99
C GLU A 249 -8.07 -0.98 28.46
N MET A 250 -7.62 -0.06 29.34
CA MET A 250 -6.52 0.85 29.05
C MET A 250 -5.25 0.07 28.72
N ILE A 251 -4.70 0.32 27.54
CA ILE A 251 -3.34 -0.10 27.19
C ILE A 251 -2.39 0.79 27.99
N GLU A 252 -1.97 0.32 29.16
CA GLU A 252 -0.71 0.77 29.74
C GLU A 252 0.42 0.32 28.81
N ALA A 253 1.14 1.31 28.29
CA ALA A 253 2.35 1.13 27.51
C ALA A 253 3.42 0.51 28.42
N ASP A 254 3.71 -0.78 28.22
CA ASP A 254 4.77 -1.48 28.94
C ASP A 254 6.12 -0.78 28.71
N GLU A 255 6.89 -0.67 29.78
CA GLU A 255 7.99 0.27 30.04
C GLU A 255 9.28 0.03 29.23
N THR A 256 9.17 -0.05 27.90
CA THR A 256 10.31 0.27 27.01
C THR A 256 9.79 1.09 25.85
N ALA A 257 9.51 2.36 26.11
CA ALA A 257 9.33 3.34 25.03
C ALA A 257 10.48 3.19 24.03
N PRO A 258 10.20 3.15 22.71
CA PRO A 258 11.24 3.13 21.71
C PRO A 258 12.17 4.32 21.94
N LYS A 259 13.47 4.07 22.15
CA LYS A 259 14.47 5.12 22.33
C LYS A 259 14.63 6.02 21.10
N ASP A 260 14.01 5.63 19.99
CA ASP A 260 14.03 6.31 18.71
C ASP A 260 12.65 6.91 18.42
N PRO A 261 12.51 8.24 18.26
CA PRO A 261 11.24 8.88 17.92
C PRO A 261 10.64 8.36 16.61
N ALA A 262 11.44 7.82 15.69
CA ALA A 262 10.94 7.22 14.44
C ALA A 262 10.12 5.94 14.65
N LYS A 263 10.21 5.32 15.83
CA LYS A 263 9.50 4.07 16.17
C LYS A 263 8.41 4.27 17.21
N ALA A 264 8.04 5.53 17.52
CA ALA A 264 7.10 5.86 18.58
C ALA A 264 5.74 5.13 18.50
N TYR A 265 5.30 4.79 17.28
CA TYR A 265 4.02 4.12 17.03
C TYR A 265 4.15 2.60 16.79
N ASP A 266 5.37 2.05 16.84
CA ASP A 266 5.56 0.61 16.64
C ASP A 266 4.99 -0.17 17.83
N VAL A 267 4.16 -1.15 17.51
CA VAL A 267 3.64 -2.12 18.47
C VAL A 267 4.53 -3.35 18.45
N ARG A 268 4.84 -3.88 19.63
CA ARG A 268 5.59 -5.14 19.76
C ARG A 268 4.77 -6.27 19.13
N TYR A 269 5.37 -7.02 18.20
CA TYR A 269 4.67 -8.00 17.35
C TYR A 269 3.51 -7.40 16.54
N GLY A 270 3.57 -6.09 16.27
CA GLY A 270 2.56 -5.39 15.50
C GLY A 270 2.53 -5.81 14.04
N LEU A 271 1.36 -5.66 13.45
CA LEU A 271 1.06 -5.88 12.05
C LEU A 271 0.97 -4.52 11.33
N SER A 272 1.10 -4.54 10.00
CA SER A 272 1.04 -3.33 9.17
C SER A 272 -0.33 -3.17 8.50
N HIS A 273 -0.73 -1.94 8.18
CA HIS A 273 -1.96 -1.71 7.42
C HIS A 273 -1.94 -2.37 6.04
N GLY A 274 -0.79 -2.27 5.37
CA GLY A 274 -0.56 -2.81 4.04
C GLY A 274 0.57 -3.84 4.03
N TYR A 275 1.12 -4.03 2.85
CA TYR A 275 2.31 -4.84 2.60
C TYR A 275 3.38 -3.98 1.94
N TRP A 276 4.64 -4.38 2.08
CA TRP A 276 5.77 -3.85 1.30
C TRP A 276 5.52 -3.88 -0.22
N LYS A 277 4.72 -4.84 -0.69
CA LYS A 277 4.29 -4.91 -2.10
C LYS A 277 3.47 -3.70 -2.53
N ASP A 278 2.69 -3.08 -1.64
CA ASP A 278 1.82 -1.96 -1.98
C ASP A 278 2.67 -0.76 -2.39
N LEU A 279 3.74 -0.46 -1.65
CA LEU A 279 4.71 0.58 -2.01
C LEU A 279 5.24 0.38 -3.43
N LEU A 280 5.67 -0.85 -3.77
CA LEU A 280 6.15 -1.14 -5.11
C LEU A 280 5.04 -1.04 -6.17
N ASN A 281 3.81 -1.41 -5.85
CA ASN A 281 2.68 -1.27 -6.78
C ASN A 281 2.37 0.20 -7.06
N LEU A 282 2.43 1.08 -6.06
CA LEU A 282 2.26 2.53 -6.24
C LEU A 282 3.32 3.09 -7.20
N VAL A 283 4.59 2.70 -7.05
CA VAL A 283 5.65 3.09 -8.00
C VAL A 283 5.39 2.52 -9.39
N VAL A 284 4.91 1.27 -9.51
CA VAL A 284 4.51 0.68 -10.80
C VAL A 284 3.40 1.49 -11.45
N PHE A 285 2.38 1.90 -10.70
CA PHE A 285 1.27 2.70 -11.22
C PHE A 285 1.77 4.06 -11.68
N ALA A 286 2.59 4.74 -10.88
CA ALA A 286 3.16 6.04 -11.24
C ALA A 286 4.08 5.94 -12.48
N ALA A 287 4.87 4.88 -12.58
CA ALA A 287 5.72 4.61 -13.74
C ALA A 287 4.91 4.41 -15.03
N ASN A 288 3.64 4.02 -14.94
CA ASN A 288 2.76 3.73 -16.08
C ASN A 288 1.60 4.74 -16.23
N ASP A 289 1.65 5.90 -15.55
CA ASP A 289 0.58 6.93 -15.53
C ASP A 289 -0.79 6.35 -15.12
N GLN A 290 -0.78 5.41 -14.18
CA GLN A 290 -1.97 4.77 -13.62
C GLN A 290 -2.16 5.07 -12.12
N LEU A 291 -1.26 5.85 -11.50
CA LEU A 291 -1.45 6.32 -10.12
C LEU A 291 -2.33 7.57 -10.13
N LYS A 292 -3.62 7.35 -10.34
CA LYS A 292 -4.66 8.38 -10.50
C LYS A 292 -6.02 7.83 -10.08
N PHE A 293 -6.97 8.70 -9.76
CA PHE A 293 -8.28 8.25 -9.24
C PHE A 293 -9.06 7.40 -10.26
N ASP A 294 -8.93 7.69 -11.55
CA ASP A 294 -9.56 6.99 -12.67
C ASP A 294 -8.67 5.87 -13.26
N GLY A 295 -7.53 5.58 -12.62
CA GLY A 295 -6.57 4.58 -13.09
C GLY A 295 -7.13 3.16 -13.05
N ASP A 296 -6.48 2.25 -13.77
CA ASP A 296 -6.79 0.83 -13.74
C ASP A 296 -5.64 0.00 -13.13
N PRO A 297 -5.54 -0.08 -11.79
CA PRO A 297 -4.61 -0.96 -11.11
C PRO A 297 -4.72 -2.43 -11.51
N SER A 298 -5.91 -2.88 -11.91
CA SER A 298 -6.18 -4.28 -12.21
C SER A 298 -5.51 -4.71 -13.52
N SER A 299 -5.52 -3.84 -14.53
CA SER A 299 -4.85 -4.09 -15.82
C SER A 299 -3.35 -4.37 -15.69
N LEU A 300 -2.69 -3.71 -14.73
CA LEU A 300 -1.26 -3.86 -14.51
C LEU A 300 -0.91 -5.04 -13.60
N LEU A 301 -1.72 -5.30 -12.56
CA LEU A 301 -1.44 -6.34 -11.58
C LEU A 301 -1.96 -7.72 -11.97
N THR A 302 -3.00 -7.79 -12.80
CA THR A 302 -3.69 -9.03 -13.14
C THR A 302 -3.24 -9.49 -14.51
N GLN A 303 -2.58 -10.64 -14.56
CA GLN A 303 -2.33 -11.30 -15.83
C GLN A 303 -3.61 -12.00 -16.27
N GLU A 304 -4.30 -11.47 -17.27
CA GLU A 304 -5.43 -12.16 -17.87
C GLU A 304 -4.96 -13.44 -18.55
N GLN A 305 -5.64 -14.54 -18.27
CA GLN A 305 -5.43 -15.76 -19.03
C GLN A 305 -5.90 -15.51 -20.44
N ASP A 306 -5.05 -15.84 -21.41
CA ASP A 306 -5.39 -15.81 -22.82
C ASP A 306 -6.52 -16.83 -23.10
N LYS A 307 -7.75 -16.31 -23.20
CA LYS A 307 -8.97 -17.07 -23.51
C LYS A 307 -9.21 -17.18 -25.02
N SER A 308 -8.23 -16.84 -25.87
CA SER A 308 -8.41 -16.95 -27.32
C SER A 308 -8.80 -18.37 -27.72
N LYS A 309 -9.79 -18.46 -28.62
CA LYS A 309 -10.34 -19.73 -29.11
C LYS A 309 -9.36 -20.50 -30.00
N THR A 310 -8.26 -19.89 -30.41
CA THR A 310 -7.23 -20.50 -31.24
C THR A 310 -6.49 -21.58 -30.45
N ALA A 311 -6.53 -22.81 -30.97
CA ALA A 311 -5.83 -23.92 -30.35
C ALA A 311 -4.34 -23.60 -30.20
N LYS A 312 -3.73 -23.94 -29.04
CA LYS A 312 -2.29 -23.71 -28.80
C LYS A 312 -1.38 -24.30 -29.88
N LYS A 313 -1.84 -25.32 -30.60
CA LYS A 313 -1.12 -25.99 -31.70
C LYS A 313 -0.99 -25.14 -32.97
N ASP A 314 -1.90 -24.21 -33.21
CA ASP A 314 -1.90 -23.36 -34.41
C ASP A 314 -1.09 -22.08 -34.23
N ARG A 315 -0.52 -21.87 -33.04
CA ARG A 315 0.29 -20.69 -32.73
C ARG A 315 1.71 -20.90 -33.26
N VAL A 316 2.08 -20.12 -34.27
CA VAL A 316 3.48 -20.00 -34.69
C VAL A 316 4.24 -19.24 -33.61
N TRP A 317 5.04 -19.95 -32.80
CA TRP A 317 5.84 -19.36 -31.72
C TRP A 317 7.31 -19.31 -32.11
N SER A 318 7.82 -18.11 -32.38
CA SER A 318 9.26 -17.86 -32.56
C SER A 318 9.90 -17.38 -31.25
N LYS A 319 10.79 -18.20 -30.68
CA LYS A 319 11.52 -17.86 -29.45
C LYS A 319 12.38 -16.61 -29.62
N GLN A 320 12.91 -16.39 -30.82
CA GLN A 320 13.75 -15.23 -31.16
C GLN A 320 12.92 -13.96 -31.23
N GLU A 321 11.80 -13.96 -31.95
CA GLU A 321 10.89 -12.80 -32.02
C GLU A 321 10.34 -12.43 -30.65
N ALA A 322 9.93 -13.41 -29.86
CA ALA A 322 9.47 -13.17 -28.49
C ALA A 322 10.57 -12.56 -27.60
N ARG A 323 11.85 -12.91 -27.82
CA ARG A 323 12.98 -12.31 -27.12
C ARG A 323 13.18 -10.86 -27.55
N VAL A 324 13.16 -10.58 -28.85
CA VAL A 324 13.31 -9.23 -29.40
C VAL A 324 12.18 -8.32 -28.90
N LEU A 325 10.94 -8.79 -28.92
CA LEU A 325 9.79 -8.04 -28.43
C LEU A 325 9.90 -7.73 -26.93
N ARG A 326 10.35 -8.69 -26.12
CA ARG A 326 10.61 -8.47 -24.69
C ARG A 326 11.73 -7.45 -24.45
N GLN A 327 12.81 -7.52 -25.23
CA GLN A 327 13.92 -6.57 -25.14
C GLN A 327 13.47 -5.16 -25.51
N LYS A 328 12.70 -5.02 -26.60
CA LYS A 328 12.10 -3.74 -27.02
C LYS A 328 11.23 -3.14 -25.92
N LYS A 329 10.27 -3.92 -25.39
CA LYS A 329 9.38 -3.47 -24.30
C LYS A 329 10.13 -3.10 -23.02
N ASN A 330 11.20 -3.83 -22.68
CA ASN A 330 12.06 -3.48 -21.54
C ASN A 330 12.79 -2.15 -21.77
N LYS A 331 13.28 -1.91 -22.99
CA LYS A 331 13.95 -0.67 -23.35
C LYS A 331 13.00 0.53 -23.29
N GLU A 332 11.79 0.40 -23.85
CA GLU A 332 10.76 1.44 -23.81
C GLU A 332 10.39 1.81 -22.36
N ARG A 333 10.19 0.81 -21.49
CA ARG A 333 9.93 1.06 -20.07
C ARG A 333 11.11 1.73 -19.36
N HIS A 334 12.33 1.33 -19.71
CA HIS A 334 13.55 1.88 -19.13
C HIS A 334 13.73 3.35 -19.49
N GLU A 335 13.58 3.70 -20.76
CA GLU A 335 13.62 5.08 -21.26
C GLU A 335 12.56 5.93 -20.56
N ARG A 336 11.34 5.40 -20.43
CA ARG A 336 10.24 6.08 -19.75
C ARG A 336 10.51 6.33 -18.25
N VAL A 337 11.10 5.37 -17.55
CA VAL A 337 11.47 5.56 -16.14
C VAL A 337 12.59 6.59 -15.99
N ILE A 338 13.58 6.58 -16.89
CA ILE A 338 14.64 7.60 -16.91
C ILE A 338 14.03 8.99 -17.11
N ASP A 339 13.10 9.12 -18.06
CA ASP A 339 12.41 10.38 -18.34
C ASP A 339 11.64 10.87 -17.10
N LYS A 340 10.85 10.00 -16.46
CA LYS A 340 10.14 10.35 -15.23
C LYS A 340 11.07 10.75 -14.09
N LEU A 341 12.19 10.05 -13.88
CA LEU A 341 13.15 10.44 -12.83
C LEU A 341 13.80 11.81 -13.09
N ARG A 342 13.85 12.27 -14.34
CA ARG A 342 14.42 13.58 -14.70
C ARG A 342 13.38 14.70 -14.65
N ASN A 343 12.18 14.41 -15.15
CA ASN A 343 11.19 15.44 -15.51
C ASN A 343 9.94 15.43 -14.64
N ASP A 344 9.61 14.31 -13.98
CA ASP A 344 8.44 14.16 -13.12
C ASP A 344 8.86 14.22 -11.66
N GLY A 345 8.64 15.39 -11.04
CA GLY A 345 9.01 15.63 -9.66
C GLY A 345 8.35 14.61 -8.72
N PHE A 346 7.02 14.50 -8.78
CA PHE A 346 6.30 13.57 -7.92
C PHE A 346 6.81 12.12 -8.07
N TYR A 347 7.04 11.64 -9.30
CA TYR A 347 7.60 10.30 -9.51
C TYR A 347 9.00 10.14 -8.88
N ARG A 348 9.90 11.13 -9.05
CA ARG A 348 11.23 11.09 -8.43
C ARG A 348 11.14 11.02 -6.91
N ALA A 349 10.27 11.82 -6.29
CA ALA A 349 10.03 11.80 -4.84
C ALA A 349 9.46 10.45 -4.36
N LEU A 350 8.45 9.92 -5.05
CA LEU A 350 7.84 8.63 -4.74
C LEU A 350 8.85 7.48 -4.88
N HIS A 351 9.59 7.45 -5.97
CA HIS A 351 10.61 6.44 -6.24
C HIS A 351 11.72 6.46 -5.18
N GLY A 352 12.24 7.64 -4.86
CA GLY A 352 13.26 7.82 -3.82
C GLY A 352 12.76 7.41 -2.43
N THR A 353 11.55 7.83 -2.06
CA THR A 353 10.93 7.51 -0.76
C THR A 353 10.78 6.00 -0.59
N VAL A 354 10.22 5.30 -1.58
CA VAL A 354 10.06 3.85 -1.52
C VAL A 354 11.41 3.13 -1.53
N ALA A 355 12.38 3.59 -2.32
CA ALA A 355 13.72 2.99 -2.34
C ALA A 355 14.42 3.09 -0.98
N ARG A 356 14.33 4.25 -0.31
CA ARG A 356 14.87 4.49 1.04
C ARG A 356 14.20 3.60 2.08
N LEU A 357 12.85 3.55 2.11
CA LEU A 357 12.10 2.67 3.02
C LEU A 357 12.57 1.21 2.93
N PHE A 358 12.74 0.68 1.71
CA PHE A 358 13.25 -0.68 1.53
C PHE A 358 14.69 -0.81 2.01
N ALA A 359 15.57 0.10 1.62
CA ALA A 359 16.98 0.01 1.97
C ALA A 359 17.21 0.08 3.49
N ASP A 360 16.52 0.99 4.18
CA ASP A 360 16.64 1.16 5.62
C ASP A 360 16.13 -0.08 6.37
N GLN A 361 14.95 -0.60 6.00
CA GLN A 361 14.44 -1.81 6.64
C GLN A 361 15.33 -3.03 6.36
N LEU A 362 15.90 -3.17 5.16
CA LEU A 362 16.80 -4.27 4.83
C LEU A 362 18.13 -4.19 5.60
N LYS A 363 18.63 -2.98 5.89
CA LYS A 363 19.78 -2.78 6.77
C LYS A 363 19.46 -3.25 8.19
N GLU A 364 18.30 -2.85 8.73
CA GLU A 364 17.83 -3.30 10.05
C GLU A 364 17.70 -4.83 10.11
N ASP A 365 16.99 -5.43 9.15
CA ASP A 365 16.77 -6.87 9.09
C ASP A 365 18.10 -7.64 8.95
N SER A 366 19.04 -7.13 8.15
CA SER A 366 20.38 -7.74 8.00
C SER A 366 21.20 -7.64 9.29
N ALA A 367 21.11 -6.53 10.02
CA ALA A 367 21.76 -6.36 11.30
C ALA A 367 21.18 -7.31 12.37
N LEU A 368 19.85 -7.47 12.40
CA LEU A 368 19.18 -8.44 13.28
C LEU A 368 19.64 -9.87 12.98
N LEU A 369 19.69 -10.26 11.70
CA LEU A 369 20.13 -11.60 11.29
C LEU A 369 21.60 -11.88 11.63
N LYS A 370 22.47 -10.86 11.61
CA LYS A 370 23.90 -10.99 11.92
C LYS A 370 24.24 -10.80 13.39
N SER A 371 23.26 -10.47 14.24
CA SER A 371 23.52 -10.24 15.65
C SER A 371 24.00 -11.51 16.36
N GLU A 372 24.88 -11.37 17.36
CA GLU A 372 25.52 -12.50 18.05
C GLU A 372 24.58 -13.28 18.98
N LYS A 373 23.46 -12.66 19.40
CA LYS A 373 22.37 -13.33 20.11
C LYS A 373 21.57 -14.13 19.09
N GLU A 374 21.03 -15.29 19.46
CA GLU A 374 20.17 -16.05 18.54
C GLU A 374 19.13 -15.10 17.91
N PRO A 375 19.17 -14.92 16.58
CA PRO A 375 18.38 -13.90 15.93
C PRO A 375 16.92 -14.24 16.15
N ASP A 376 16.20 -13.36 16.84
CA ASP A 376 14.77 -13.49 17.02
C ASP A 376 14.10 -13.28 15.66
N LEU A 377 13.96 -14.37 14.92
CA LEU A 377 13.44 -14.39 13.54
C LEU A 377 12.02 -13.82 13.46
N THR A 378 11.28 -13.80 14.58
CA THR A 378 9.95 -13.20 14.67
C THR A 378 9.97 -11.68 14.48
N LYS A 379 11.12 -11.04 14.67
CA LYS A 379 11.30 -9.59 14.47
C LYS A 379 11.71 -9.20 13.06
N LEU A 380 12.04 -10.17 12.20
CA LEU A 380 12.39 -9.86 10.82
C LEU A 380 11.17 -9.34 10.07
N SER A 381 11.34 -8.19 9.40
CA SER A 381 10.27 -7.65 8.59
C SER A 381 10.04 -8.50 7.33
N LEU A 382 8.86 -8.34 6.72
CA LEU A 382 8.56 -8.92 5.41
C LEU A 382 9.17 -8.13 4.23
N ALA A 383 10.05 -7.14 4.47
CA ALA A 383 10.64 -6.33 3.41
C ALA A 383 11.40 -7.18 2.40
N ALA A 384 12.28 -8.08 2.86
CA ALA A 384 13.07 -8.93 1.97
C ALA A 384 12.22 -9.90 1.13
N LYS A 385 11.07 -10.36 1.67
CA LYS A 385 10.10 -11.18 0.93
C LYS A 385 9.56 -10.44 -0.29
N TRP A 386 9.27 -9.15 -0.13
CA TRP A 386 8.68 -8.32 -1.18
C TRP A 386 9.67 -7.48 -1.98
N ALA A 387 10.93 -7.40 -1.55
CA ALA A 387 11.96 -6.64 -2.25
C ALA A 387 12.06 -7.07 -3.73
N PRO A 388 12.27 -6.13 -4.68
CA PRO A 388 12.26 -6.45 -6.10
C PRO A 388 13.29 -7.53 -6.45
N THR A 389 12.87 -8.50 -7.25
CA THR A 389 13.79 -9.48 -7.85
C THR A 389 14.23 -8.99 -9.23
N PHE A 390 15.51 -9.18 -9.54
CA PHE A 390 16.13 -8.71 -10.78
C PHE A 390 15.34 -9.16 -12.02
N GLY A 391 14.96 -8.20 -12.85
CA GLY A 391 14.25 -8.46 -14.10
C GLY A 391 12.86 -9.08 -13.91
N GLU A 392 12.28 -9.09 -12.71
CA GLU A 392 10.90 -9.51 -12.46
C GLU A 392 9.92 -8.35 -12.47
N PHE A 393 8.64 -8.61 -12.20
CA PHE A 393 7.53 -7.66 -12.42
C PHE A 393 7.82 -6.22 -11.95
N HIS A 394 8.19 -6.02 -10.67
CA HIS A 394 8.43 -4.67 -10.15
C HIS A 394 9.67 -4.01 -10.79
N ASP A 395 10.80 -4.72 -10.87
CA ASP A 395 12.04 -4.20 -11.48
C ASP A 395 11.86 -3.90 -12.98
N LYS A 396 11.06 -4.70 -13.70
CA LYS A 396 10.71 -4.47 -15.13
C LYS A 396 9.95 -3.18 -15.37
N HIS A 397 9.15 -2.73 -14.40
CA HIS A 397 8.30 -1.56 -14.52
C HIS A 397 8.91 -0.30 -13.89
N THR A 398 9.76 -0.44 -12.88
CA THR A 398 10.25 0.71 -12.10
C THR A 398 11.76 0.82 -12.06
N PHE A 399 12.51 -0.25 -12.30
CA PHE A 399 13.97 -0.31 -12.14
C PHE A 399 14.50 0.07 -10.73
N ILE A 400 13.60 0.19 -9.75
CA ILE A 400 13.87 0.67 -8.38
C ILE A 400 14.92 -0.15 -7.64
N LEU A 401 15.14 -1.40 -8.08
CA LEU A 401 16.21 -2.24 -7.55
C LEU A 401 17.59 -1.58 -7.69
N SER A 402 17.82 -0.76 -8.71
CA SER A 402 19.07 0.01 -8.84
C SER A 402 19.23 1.01 -7.70
N SER A 403 18.20 1.78 -7.39
CA SER A 403 18.27 2.77 -6.31
C SER A 403 18.36 2.11 -4.94
N ILE A 404 17.62 1.01 -4.70
CA ILE A 404 17.76 0.24 -3.45
C ILE A 404 19.20 -0.29 -3.31
N ALA A 405 19.75 -0.88 -4.38
CA ALA A 405 21.11 -1.41 -4.36
C ALA A 405 22.16 -0.30 -4.18
N GLU A 406 21.96 0.86 -4.80
CA GLU A 406 22.85 2.02 -4.67
C GLU A 406 22.85 2.60 -3.25
N ILE A 407 21.70 2.69 -2.58
CA ILE A 407 21.63 3.11 -1.16
C ILE A 407 22.36 2.11 -0.23
N LEU A 408 22.31 0.81 -0.55
CA LEU A 408 22.95 -0.24 0.24
C LEU A 408 24.46 -0.36 -0.02
N PHE A 409 24.92 0.07 -1.20
CA PHE A 409 26.31 -0.01 -1.64
C PHE A 409 26.77 1.33 -2.25
N PRO A 410 26.83 2.41 -1.45
CA PRO A 410 27.09 3.76 -1.95
C PRO A 410 28.48 3.93 -2.55
N THR A 411 29.47 3.15 -2.11
CA THR A 411 30.87 3.24 -2.56
C THR A 411 31.12 2.29 -3.74
N PRO A 412 31.29 2.80 -4.99
CA PRO A 412 31.45 1.91 -6.15
C PRO A 412 32.71 1.04 -6.11
N ALA A 413 33.80 1.57 -5.53
CA ALA A 413 35.09 0.88 -5.41
C ALA A 413 35.05 -0.38 -4.54
N GLU A 414 34.07 -0.51 -3.64
CA GLU A 414 33.95 -1.69 -2.76
C GLU A 414 33.30 -2.88 -3.46
N VAL A 415 32.52 -2.63 -4.52
CA VAL A 415 31.61 -3.63 -5.10
C VAL A 415 31.89 -3.90 -6.57
N CYS A 416 32.45 -2.92 -7.28
CA CYS A 416 32.71 -2.97 -8.72
C CYS A 416 34.23 -2.95 -9.02
N PRO A 417 34.72 -3.81 -9.94
CA PRO A 417 36.11 -3.75 -10.40
C PRO A 417 36.49 -2.43 -11.08
N ASP A 418 35.54 -1.80 -11.78
CA ASP A 418 35.71 -0.49 -12.40
C ASP A 418 34.63 0.48 -11.89
N ALA A 419 35.03 1.32 -10.93
CA ALA A 419 34.16 2.32 -10.31
C ALA A 419 33.73 3.43 -11.27
N SER A 420 34.43 3.63 -12.38
CA SER A 420 34.13 4.70 -13.35
C SER A 420 32.91 4.35 -14.22
N ASN A 421 32.66 3.05 -14.43
CA ASN A 421 31.56 2.58 -15.24
C ASN A 421 30.28 2.44 -14.41
N ARG A 422 29.38 3.41 -14.56
CA ARG A 422 28.09 3.47 -13.87
C ARG A 422 27.22 2.22 -14.07
N GLU A 423 27.15 1.71 -15.29
CA GLU A 423 26.36 0.51 -15.58
C GLU A 423 26.94 -0.72 -14.89
N LEU A 424 28.26 -0.90 -15.00
CA LEU A 424 28.94 -2.02 -14.36
C LEU A 424 28.79 -1.96 -12.84
N TYR A 425 28.97 -0.78 -12.24
CA TYR A 425 28.71 -0.55 -10.82
C TYR A 425 27.31 -0.99 -10.42
N LEU A 426 26.26 -0.54 -11.12
CA LEU A 426 24.88 -0.89 -10.77
C LEU A 426 24.60 -2.39 -10.95
N ARG A 427 25.21 -3.06 -11.94
CA ARG A 427 25.11 -4.53 -12.08
C ARG A 427 25.72 -5.24 -10.87
N HIS A 428 26.90 -4.80 -10.44
CA HIS A 428 27.60 -5.33 -9.27
C HIS A 428 26.85 -5.04 -7.96
N ALA A 429 26.34 -3.82 -7.78
CA ALA A 429 25.52 -3.44 -6.62
C ALA A 429 24.24 -4.29 -6.51
N ARG A 430 23.53 -4.51 -7.63
CA ARG A 430 22.35 -5.39 -7.67
C ARG A 430 22.68 -6.84 -7.33
N GLU A 431 23.82 -7.34 -7.80
CA GLU A 431 24.29 -8.68 -7.46
C GLU A 431 24.72 -8.81 -5.99
N ALA A 432 25.37 -7.78 -5.45
CA ALA A 432 25.71 -7.68 -4.02
C ALA A 432 24.45 -7.62 -3.15
N PHE A 433 23.42 -6.88 -3.55
CA PHE A 433 22.11 -6.87 -2.91
C PHE A 433 21.50 -8.28 -2.84
N ARG A 434 21.52 -9.00 -3.97
CA ARG A 434 20.99 -10.37 -4.04
C ARG A 434 21.71 -11.31 -3.08
N LYS A 435 23.05 -11.22 -3.02
CA LYS A 435 23.91 -12.10 -2.20
C LYS A 435 23.89 -11.75 -0.71
N ASN A 436 23.93 -10.46 -0.37
CA ASN A 436 24.17 -10.00 1.00
C ASN A 436 22.88 -9.70 1.77
N TYR A 437 21.79 -9.37 1.07
CA TYR A 437 20.50 -9.02 1.68
C TYR A 437 19.40 -10.00 1.27
N ALA A 438 19.01 -10.02 -0.01
CA ALA A 438 17.80 -10.73 -0.43
C ALA A 438 17.88 -12.24 -0.18
N SER A 439 18.98 -12.90 -0.52
CA SER A 439 19.11 -14.34 -0.32
C SER A 439 19.21 -14.73 1.16
N PRO A 440 20.08 -14.18 2.01
CA PRO A 440 20.10 -14.54 3.43
C PRO A 440 18.77 -14.26 4.15
N LEU A 441 18.16 -13.09 3.92
CA LEU A 441 16.92 -12.71 4.59
C LEU A 441 15.72 -13.55 4.13
N ARG A 442 15.57 -13.84 2.84
CA ARG A 442 14.50 -14.73 2.36
C ARG A 442 14.67 -16.17 2.86
N LYS A 443 15.91 -16.60 3.17
CA LYS A 443 16.16 -17.90 3.80
C LYS A 443 15.65 -17.90 5.24
N ALA A 444 15.99 -16.85 5.99
CA ALA A 444 15.56 -16.68 7.37
C ALA A 444 14.02 -16.57 7.50
N LEU A 445 13.35 -16.01 6.50
CA LEU A 445 11.89 -15.91 6.41
C LEU A 445 11.19 -17.19 5.88
N SER A 446 11.92 -18.28 5.61
CA SER A 446 11.38 -19.54 5.06
C SER A 446 10.47 -19.34 3.84
N VAL A 447 10.91 -18.51 2.89
CA VAL A 447 10.15 -18.24 1.66
C VAL A 447 10.11 -19.49 0.77
N VAL A 448 8.95 -20.15 0.70
CA VAL A 448 8.74 -21.45 0.01
C VAL A 448 9.20 -21.47 -1.45
N GLU A 449 9.13 -20.35 -2.17
CA GLU A 449 9.58 -20.28 -3.56
C GLU A 449 11.07 -20.58 -3.71
N ARG A 450 11.87 -20.43 -2.66
CA ARG A 450 13.29 -20.80 -2.66
C ARG A 450 13.45 -22.31 -2.80
N ASP A 451 12.78 -23.06 -1.93
CA ASP A 451 12.90 -24.52 -1.88
C ASP A 451 12.28 -25.14 -3.14
N ILE A 452 11.19 -24.55 -3.64
CA ILE A 452 10.63 -24.88 -4.96
C ILE A 452 11.67 -24.67 -6.08
N THR A 453 12.41 -23.56 -6.06
CA THR A 453 13.38 -23.23 -7.12
C THR A 453 14.61 -24.13 -7.07
N THR A 454 15.06 -24.54 -5.88
CA THR A 454 16.16 -25.49 -5.71
C THR A 454 15.72 -26.95 -5.83
N GLU A 455 14.43 -27.21 -6.08
CA GLU A 455 13.81 -28.55 -6.07
C GLU A 455 13.97 -29.31 -4.74
N ASN A 456 14.16 -28.61 -3.62
CA ASN A 456 14.28 -29.18 -2.28
C ASN A 456 12.93 -29.26 -1.57
N PHE A 457 11.99 -30.02 -2.11
CA PHE A 457 10.63 -30.09 -1.55
C PHE A 457 10.58 -30.69 -0.13
N ALA A 458 11.52 -31.56 0.21
CA ALA A 458 11.62 -32.18 1.53
C ALA A 458 11.87 -31.18 2.68
N ASP A 459 12.43 -30.00 2.40
CA ASP A 459 12.70 -28.96 3.40
C ASP A 459 11.46 -28.06 3.64
N ILE A 460 10.36 -28.27 2.89
CA ILE A 460 9.17 -27.42 2.97
C ILE A 460 8.30 -27.81 4.17
N GLU A 461 8.22 -26.92 5.15
CA GLU A 461 7.28 -27.02 6.26
C GLU A 461 5.89 -26.53 5.83
N TYR A 462 5.04 -27.43 5.33
CA TYR A 462 3.71 -27.08 4.78
C TYR A 462 2.79 -26.32 5.75
N GLU A 463 2.90 -26.55 7.05
CA GLU A 463 2.12 -25.83 8.08
C GLU A 463 2.43 -24.33 8.11
N ARG A 464 3.66 -23.94 7.78
CA ARG A 464 4.11 -22.54 7.76
C ARG A 464 3.93 -21.87 6.40
N VAL A 465 3.54 -22.63 5.37
CA VAL A 465 3.34 -22.08 4.03
C VAL A 465 2.11 -21.16 4.02
N PRO A 466 2.25 -19.87 3.65
CA PRO A 466 1.12 -18.94 3.63
C PRO A 466 -0.01 -19.41 2.70
N SER A 467 -1.26 -19.18 3.08
CA SER A 467 -2.46 -19.65 2.38
C SER A 467 -2.50 -19.33 0.87
N LEU A 468 -2.04 -18.13 0.48
CA LEU A 468 -1.99 -17.73 -0.92
C LEU A 468 -0.92 -18.49 -1.72
N ALA A 469 0.23 -18.75 -1.10
CA ALA A 469 1.28 -19.58 -1.70
C ALA A 469 0.79 -21.03 -1.80
N MET A 470 0.13 -21.55 -0.74
CA MET A 470 -0.49 -22.86 -0.74
C MET A 470 -1.44 -23.01 -1.92
N LYS A 471 -2.44 -22.11 -2.06
CA LYS A 471 -3.40 -22.11 -3.17
C LYS A 471 -2.72 -22.10 -4.55
N ARG A 472 -1.60 -21.39 -4.69
CA ARG A 472 -0.87 -21.27 -5.96
C ARG A 472 -0.07 -22.53 -6.30
N TYR A 473 0.56 -23.14 -5.31
CA TYR A 473 1.53 -24.21 -5.49
C TYR A 473 0.98 -25.61 -5.18
N THR A 474 -0.24 -25.76 -4.66
CA THR A 474 -0.88 -27.08 -4.46
C THR A 474 -0.72 -28.01 -5.67
N PRO A 475 -0.99 -27.60 -6.94
CA PRO A 475 -0.81 -28.50 -8.08
C PRO A 475 0.65 -28.93 -8.29
N LEU A 476 1.61 -28.07 -7.91
CA LEU A 476 3.03 -28.36 -7.99
C LEU A 476 3.46 -29.32 -6.88
N PHE A 477 3.02 -29.08 -5.64
CA PHE A 477 3.29 -29.95 -4.49
C PHE A 477 2.74 -31.36 -4.73
N MET A 478 1.50 -31.49 -5.20
CA MET A 478 0.93 -32.79 -5.55
C MET A 478 1.74 -33.54 -6.62
N ARG A 479 2.38 -32.81 -7.56
CA ARG A 479 3.14 -33.43 -8.65
C ARG A 479 4.58 -33.80 -8.26
N LYS A 480 5.23 -32.97 -7.44
CA LYS A 480 6.66 -33.06 -7.14
C LYS A 480 6.94 -33.66 -5.76
N ASP A 481 5.98 -33.57 -4.83
CA ASP A 481 6.11 -34.01 -3.45
C ASP A 481 4.77 -34.54 -2.91
N SER A 482 4.25 -35.58 -3.56
CA SER A 482 2.92 -36.12 -3.27
C SER A 482 2.82 -36.71 -1.87
N GLU A 483 3.88 -37.31 -1.35
CA GLU A 483 3.86 -38.03 -0.07
C GLU A 483 3.73 -37.06 1.11
N HIS A 484 4.70 -36.15 1.29
CA HIS A 484 4.67 -35.17 2.38
C HIS A 484 3.45 -34.24 2.31
N PHE A 485 3.05 -33.84 1.10
CA PHE A 485 1.86 -32.99 0.93
C PHE A 485 0.55 -33.72 1.28
N SER A 486 0.44 -35.01 0.96
CA SER A 486 -0.74 -35.81 1.33
C SER A 486 -0.81 -36.03 2.83
N ASP A 487 0.34 -36.26 3.48
CA ASP A 487 0.42 -36.39 4.94
C ASP A 487 0.00 -35.09 5.64
N TYR A 488 0.50 -33.94 5.19
CA TYR A 488 0.05 -32.63 5.65
C TYR A 488 -1.47 -32.45 5.46
N ALA A 489 -2.00 -32.76 4.28
CA ALA A 489 -3.43 -32.63 4.01
C ALA A 489 -4.28 -33.53 4.92
N ASN A 490 -3.83 -34.77 5.16
CA ASN A 490 -4.48 -35.70 6.07
C ASN A 490 -4.44 -35.21 7.53
N GLN A 491 -3.32 -34.62 7.96
CA GLN A 491 -3.20 -34.01 9.29
C GLN A 491 -4.07 -32.78 9.43
N ALA A 492 -4.13 -31.92 8.41
CA ALA A 492 -4.99 -30.73 8.40
C ALA A 492 -6.48 -31.11 8.49
N VAL A 493 -6.91 -32.18 7.82
CA VAL A 493 -8.28 -32.71 7.92
C VAL A 493 -8.58 -33.31 9.30
N LYS A 494 -7.59 -33.96 9.93
CA LYS A 494 -7.73 -34.46 11.31
C LYS A 494 -7.76 -33.33 12.34
N GLY A 495 -6.98 -32.26 12.12
CA GLY A 495 -6.93 -31.07 12.97
C GLY A 495 -8.16 -30.17 12.85
N SER A 496 -8.78 -30.11 11.66
CA SER A 496 -10.04 -29.40 11.45
C SER A 496 -11.27 -30.09 12.04
N ALA A 497 -11.12 -31.29 12.64
CA ALA A 497 -12.20 -31.96 13.36
C ALA A 497 -12.57 -31.27 14.70
N LYS A 498 -11.87 -30.21 15.11
CA LYS A 498 -12.30 -29.26 16.14
C LYS A 498 -12.74 -27.95 15.49
N ILE A 499 -13.99 -27.89 15.04
CA ILE A 499 -14.68 -26.63 14.71
C ILE A 499 -15.64 -26.33 15.87
N PRO A 500 -15.38 -25.31 16.70
CA PRO A 500 -16.45 -24.66 17.44
C PRO A 500 -17.23 -23.74 16.48
N GLY A 501 -18.54 -23.97 16.41
CA GLY A 501 -19.53 -22.91 16.23
C GLY A 501 -19.72 -22.40 14.80
N ALA A 502 -20.81 -22.83 14.19
CA ALA A 502 -21.52 -22.02 13.21
C ALA A 502 -21.59 -20.56 13.68
N THR A 503 -21.24 -19.62 12.81
CA THR A 503 -21.51 -18.20 12.99
C THR A 503 -23.01 -18.06 13.27
N PRO A 504 -23.44 -17.63 14.47
CA PRO A 504 -24.82 -17.24 14.62
C PRO A 504 -25.05 -16.06 13.68
N GLU A 505 -26.10 -16.13 12.87
CA GLU A 505 -26.64 -14.98 12.17
C GLU A 505 -27.05 -13.95 13.23
N THR A 506 -26.11 -13.12 13.66
CA THR A 506 -26.40 -11.98 14.50
C THR A 506 -27.24 -11.04 13.65
N LYS A 507 -28.54 -10.96 13.97
CA LYS A 507 -29.44 -9.92 13.48
C LYS A 507 -28.70 -8.59 13.61
N ALA A 508 -28.43 -7.92 12.48
CA ALA A 508 -27.74 -6.64 12.48
C ALA A 508 -28.48 -5.69 13.41
N LYS A 509 -27.89 -5.37 14.57
CA LYS A 509 -28.33 -4.22 15.36
C LYS A 509 -28.18 -3.01 14.43
N LYS A 510 -29.19 -2.14 14.33
CA LYS A 510 -29.08 -0.85 13.65
C LYS A 510 -28.03 -0.03 14.41
N ILE A 511 -26.77 -0.14 14.00
CA ILE A 511 -25.68 0.67 14.51
C ILE A 511 -25.73 1.98 13.74
N ASP A 512 -25.63 3.10 14.45
CA ASP A 512 -25.53 4.43 13.87
C ASP A 512 -24.29 4.49 12.92
N PRO A 513 -24.46 4.83 11.63
CA PRO A 513 -23.37 4.96 10.67
C PRO A 513 -22.23 5.86 11.15
N LEU A 514 -22.55 6.95 11.85
CA LEU A 514 -21.56 7.88 12.39
C LEU A 514 -20.75 7.23 13.52
N ALA A 515 -21.42 6.50 14.42
CA ALA A 515 -20.75 5.74 15.48
C ALA A 515 -19.81 4.67 14.90
N LEU A 516 -20.19 4.02 13.80
CA LEU A 516 -19.34 3.04 13.13
C LEU A 516 -18.11 3.70 12.50
N LEU A 517 -18.29 4.81 11.79
CA LEU A 517 -17.19 5.59 11.23
C LEU A 517 -16.23 6.03 12.33
N ASN A 518 -16.74 6.69 13.38
CA ASN A 518 -15.95 7.17 14.50
C ASN A 518 -15.17 6.03 15.17
N LYS A 519 -15.81 4.87 15.39
CA LYS A 519 -15.13 3.68 15.91
C LYS A 519 -14.03 3.19 14.97
N ALA A 520 -14.25 3.21 13.66
CA ALA A 520 -13.26 2.75 12.69
C ALA A 520 -12.03 3.67 12.62
N VAL A 521 -12.22 5.00 12.66
CA VAL A 521 -11.11 5.97 12.48
C VAL A 521 -10.46 6.43 13.79
N SER A 522 -11.07 6.15 14.95
CA SER A 522 -10.49 6.44 16.28
C SER A 522 -9.48 5.41 16.77
N HIS A 523 -9.25 4.34 16.01
CA HIS A 523 -8.25 3.34 16.38
C HIS A 523 -6.85 3.96 16.44
N LYS A 524 -6.08 3.71 17.52
CA LYS A 524 -4.74 4.30 17.76
C LYS A 524 -3.75 4.11 16.60
N ALA A 525 -3.89 3.01 15.87
CA ALA A 525 -3.12 2.75 14.65
C ALA A 525 -3.40 3.74 13.50
N TYR A 526 -4.24 4.76 13.67
CA TYR A 526 -4.44 5.84 12.70
C TYR A 526 -3.95 7.20 13.20
N ASP A 527 -3.45 7.29 14.44
CA ASP A 527 -3.06 8.57 15.06
C ASP A 527 -1.74 9.11 14.53
N MET A 528 -0.94 8.27 13.86
CA MET A 528 0.30 8.67 13.19
C MET A 528 0.07 9.27 11.79
N LEU A 529 -1.16 9.25 11.29
CA LEU A 529 -1.49 9.80 9.98
C LEU A 529 -1.55 11.32 10.07
N GLU A 530 -0.97 11.98 9.07
CA GLU A 530 -0.82 13.44 9.06
C GLU A 530 -1.25 14.03 7.71
N VAL A 531 -1.74 15.27 7.71
CA VAL A 531 -2.06 16.04 6.50
C VAL A 531 -1.06 17.20 6.39
N VAL A 532 -0.41 17.34 5.24
CA VAL A 532 0.76 18.24 5.07
C VAL A 532 0.59 19.25 3.92
N ASP A 533 -0.35 19.03 3.01
CA ASP A 533 -0.58 19.89 1.82
C ASP A 533 -1.42 21.14 2.07
#